data_AF-A0A3R9WPR2-F1
#
_entry.id   AF-A0A3R9WPR2-F1
#
_cell.length_a   1.000
_cell.length_b   1.000
_cell.length_c   1.000
_cell.angle_alpha   90.00
_cell.angle_beta   90.00
_cell.angle_gamma   90.00
#
_symmetry.space_group_name_H-M   'P 1'
#
loop_
_entity.id
_entity.type
_entity.pdbx_description
1 polymer ?
#
loop_
_entity_poly.entity_id
_entity_poly.type
_entity_poly.pdbx_seq_one_letter_code
_entity_poly.pdbx_strand_id
1 'polypeptide(L)'
;MKELVEQGTARAWCGPDRTARRLARFGPDAAGEVPYLRPFLLHTPHSHERAAYLEALAAINRDGLEHLYAEALWDCEETTRLMGITSAPTSPETLGRIAVRRDDPMETTAVKAAARARLADPAGRLP
;
A
#
# COMPACT_ATOMS: atom_id res chain seq x y z
N MET A 1 11.39 -16.94 -0.95
CA MET A 1 11.62 -16.98 -2.41
C MET A 1 10.89 -18.06 -3.22
N LYS A 2 11.17 -19.38 -3.09
CA LYS A 2 10.70 -20.42 -4.05
C LYS A 2 9.18 -20.37 -4.35
N GLU A 3 8.36 -20.19 -3.31
CA GLU A 3 6.90 -20.03 -3.44
C GLU A 3 6.49 -18.86 -4.35
N LEU A 4 7.04 -17.66 -4.13
CA LEU A 4 6.69 -16.47 -4.93
C LEU A 4 7.10 -16.62 -6.40
N VAL A 5 8.25 -17.27 -6.63
CA VAL A 5 8.75 -17.55 -7.99
C VAL A 5 7.85 -18.55 -8.70
N GLU A 6 7.48 -19.65 -8.02
CA GLU A 6 6.60 -20.68 -8.58
C GLU A 6 5.21 -20.13 -8.90
N GLN A 7 4.60 -19.41 -7.94
CA GLN A 7 3.29 -18.78 -8.11
C GLN A 7 3.31 -17.69 -9.19
N GLY A 8 4.35 -16.84 -9.20
CA GLY A 8 4.52 -15.80 -10.22
C GLY A 8 4.67 -16.39 -11.63
N THR A 9 5.44 -17.48 -11.77
CA THR A 9 5.60 -18.21 -13.04
C THR A 9 4.27 -18.82 -13.50
N ALA A 10 3.50 -19.38 -12.56
CA ALA A 10 2.17 -19.92 -12.84
C ALA A 10 1.09 -18.83 -13.02
N ARG A 11 1.43 -17.54 -12.85
CA ARG A 11 0.49 -16.40 -12.81
C ARG A 11 -0.64 -16.60 -11.79
N ALA A 12 -0.33 -17.32 -10.71
CA ALA A 12 -1.21 -17.55 -9.58
C ALA A 12 -1.03 -16.41 -8.57
N TRP A 13 -1.81 -15.33 -8.72
CA TRP A 13 -1.61 -14.08 -7.97
C TRP A 13 -2.28 -14.05 -6.58
N CYS A 14 -2.90 -15.14 -6.16
CA CYS A 14 -3.67 -15.21 -4.92
C CYS A 14 -2.90 -15.97 -3.83
N GLY A 15 -2.98 -15.50 -2.58
CA GLY A 15 -2.61 -16.28 -1.40
C GLY A 15 -1.24 -16.05 -0.74
N PRO A 16 -0.20 -15.42 -1.34
CA PRO A 16 1.07 -15.25 -0.63
C PRO A 16 1.11 -14.10 0.39
N ASP A 17 -0.03 -13.63 0.89
CA ASP A 17 -0.11 -12.57 1.90
C ASP A 17 0.62 -12.95 3.21
N ARG A 18 0.53 -14.20 3.64
CA ARG A 18 1.28 -14.73 4.80
C ARG A 18 2.78 -14.77 4.55
N THR A 19 3.21 -15.01 3.32
CA THR A 19 4.64 -14.98 2.95
C THR A 19 5.14 -13.55 2.89
N ALA A 20 4.36 -12.61 2.35
CA ALA A 20 4.65 -11.18 2.41
C ALA A 20 4.83 -10.68 3.86
N ARG A 21 3.90 -10.99 4.77
CA ARG A 21 4.00 -10.62 6.20
C ARG A 21 5.24 -11.20 6.88
N ARG A 22 5.72 -12.37 6.44
CA ARG A 22 6.98 -12.96 6.95
C ARG A 22 8.19 -12.20 6.43
N LEU A 23 8.22 -11.87 5.14
CA LEU A 23 9.29 -11.08 4.53
C LEU A 23 9.42 -9.69 5.16
N ALA A 24 8.30 -9.05 5.49
CA ALA A 24 8.28 -7.75 6.18
C ALA A 24 9.11 -7.73 7.47
N ARG A 25 9.21 -8.86 8.19
CA ARG A 25 9.95 -8.97 9.45
C ARG A 25 11.47 -8.93 9.27
N PHE A 26 11.96 -9.26 8.09
CA PHE A 26 13.39 -9.18 7.76
C PHE A 26 13.79 -7.79 7.27
N GLY A 27 12.81 -6.92 6.96
CA GLY A 27 13.08 -5.54 6.54
C GLY A 27 14.07 -5.48 5.36
N PRO A 28 15.08 -4.59 5.40
CA PRO A 28 16.07 -4.45 4.33
C PRO A 28 16.83 -5.74 3.96
N ASP A 29 16.97 -6.69 4.88
CA ASP A 29 17.64 -7.97 4.61
C ASP A 29 16.90 -8.82 3.56
N ALA A 30 15.61 -8.53 3.32
CA ALA A 30 14.80 -9.15 2.29
C ALA A 30 14.76 -8.36 0.97
N ALA A 31 15.67 -7.40 0.74
CA ALA A 31 15.71 -6.59 -0.49
C ALA A 31 15.71 -7.42 -1.79
N GLY A 32 16.36 -8.59 -1.77
CA GLY A 32 16.35 -9.53 -2.91
C GLY A 32 14.98 -10.11 -3.27
N GLU A 33 13.98 -9.99 -2.39
CA GLU A 33 12.63 -10.51 -2.60
C GLU A 33 11.68 -9.49 -3.27
N VAL A 34 12.06 -8.20 -3.29
CA VAL A 34 11.23 -7.11 -3.85
C VAL A 34 10.76 -7.39 -5.29
N PRO A 35 11.62 -7.83 -6.23
CA PRO A 35 11.19 -8.10 -7.60
C PRO A 35 10.14 -9.21 -7.71
N TYR A 36 10.11 -10.16 -6.77
CA TYR A 36 9.15 -11.26 -6.74
C TYR A 36 7.86 -10.89 -6.03
N LEU A 37 7.92 -9.95 -5.08
CA LEU A 37 6.76 -9.49 -4.32
C LEU A 37 5.93 -8.44 -5.07
N ARG A 38 6.58 -7.51 -5.78
CA ARG A 38 5.91 -6.40 -6.48
C ARG A 38 4.80 -6.83 -7.45
N PRO A 39 4.96 -7.90 -8.26
CA PRO A 39 3.90 -8.37 -9.16
C PRO A 39 2.61 -8.77 -8.43
N PHE A 40 2.70 -9.31 -7.20
CA PHE A 40 1.51 -9.72 -6.45
C PHE A 40 0.66 -8.52 -6.03
N LEU A 41 1.27 -7.40 -5.63
CA LEU A 41 0.54 -6.18 -5.37
C LEU A 41 -0.21 -5.67 -6.61
N LEU A 42 0.42 -5.76 -7.78
CA LEU A 42 -0.11 -5.26 -9.04
C LEU A 42 -1.19 -6.15 -9.67
N HIS A 43 -1.10 -7.47 -9.45
CA HIS A 43 -1.93 -8.44 -10.17
C HIS A 43 -2.91 -9.22 -9.29
N THR A 44 -2.80 -9.15 -7.95
CA THR A 44 -3.77 -9.82 -7.09
C THR A 44 -5.18 -9.27 -7.37
N PRO A 45 -6.17 -10.16 -7.59
CA PRO A 45 -7.58 -9.77 -7.63
C PRO A 45 -8.12 -9.49 -6.22
N HIS A 46 -7.39 -9.85 -5.17
CA HIS A 46 -7.84 -9.80 -3.79
C HIS A 46 -7.36 -8.51 -3.11
N SER A 47 -8.25 -7.56 -2.92
CA SER A 47 -7.95 -6.30 -2.21
C SER A 47 -7.41 -6.56 -0.80
N HIS A 48 -7.98 -7.51 -0.06
CA HIS A 48 -7.55 -7.88 1.31
C HIS A 48 -6.09 -8.37 1.41
N GLU A 49 -5.48 -8.79 0.31
CA GLU A 49 -4.06 -9.18 0.28
C GLU A 49 -3.14 -7.99 -0.01
N ARG A 50 -3.62 -6.95 -0.70
CA ARG A 50 -2.80 -5.81 -1.14
C ARG A 50 -2.16 -5.04 0.00
N ALA A 51 -2.86 -4.90 1.12
CA ALA A 51 -2.31 -4.30 2.34
C ALA A 51 -1.04 -5.03 2.78
N ALA A 52 -1.07 -6.37 2.81
CA ALA A 52 0.09 -7.18 3.22
C ALA A 52 1.28 -7.04 2.25
N TYR A 53 1.01 -6.96 0.94
CA TYR A 53 2.08 -6.74 -0.05
C TYR A 53 2.69 -5.34 0.05
N LEU A 54 1.85 -4.30 0.19
CA LEU A 54 2.31 -2.92 0.32
C LEU A 54 3.08 -2.70 1.63
N GLU A 55 2.62 -3.27 2.75
CA GLU A 55 3.32 -3.25 4.03
C GLU A 55 4.69 -3.93 3.94
N ALA A 56 4.74 -5.11 3.34
CA ALA A 56 5.98 -5.85 3.17
C ALA A 56 6.98 -5.10 2.28
N LEU A 57 6.54 -4.56 1.14
CA LEU A 57 7.37 -3.72 0.29
C LEU A 57 7.89 -2.50 1.07
N ALA A 58 7.03 -1.80 1.80
CA ALA A 58 7.41 -0.63 2.58
C ALA A 58 8.38 -0.94 3.73
N ALA A 59 8.27 -2.12 4.36
CA ALA A 59 9.19 -2.57 5.39
C ALA A 59 10.57 -2.93 4.82
N ILE A 60 10.62 -3.46 3.60
CA ILE A 60 11.85 -3.87 2.93
C ILE A 60 12.57 -2.67 2.32
N ASN A 61 11.88 -1.90 1.49
CA ASN A 61 12.38 -0.69 0.87
C ASN A 61 11.22 0.24 0.44
N ARG A 62 11.18 1.45 1.00
CA ARG A 62 10.14 2.45 0.69
C ARG A 62 10.37 3.16 -0.64
N ASP A 63 11.58 3.14 -1.18
CA ASP A 63 11.93 3.87 -2.39
C ASP A 63 11.15 3.33 -3.59
N GLY A 64 10.57 4.22 -4.40
CA GLY A 64 9.86 3.83 -5.63
C GLY A 64 8.46 3.26 -5.39
N LEU A 65 7.87 3.48 -4.19
CA LEU A 65 6.50 3.11 -3.85
C LEU A 65 5.50 4.27 -3.99
N GLU A 66 5.94 5.46 -4.41
CA GLU A 66 5.13 6.70 -4.45
C GLU A 66 3.85 6.50 -5.29
N HIS A 67 4.00 5.92 -6.48
CA HIS A 67 2.86 5.61 -7.34
C HIS A 67 1.92 4.58 -6.71
N LEU A 68 2.46 3.57 -6.01
CA LEU A 68 1.65 2.55 -5.35
C LEU A 68 0.83 3.12 -4.19
N TYR A 69 1.40 4.07 -3.43
CA TYR A 69 0.65 4.80 -2.41
C TYR A 69 -0.44 5.69 -3.00
N ALA A 70 -0.19 6.34 -4.15
CA ALA A 70 -1.20 7.14 -4.83
C ALA A 70 -2.37 6.29 -5.36
N GLU A 71 -2.09 5.06 -5.84
CA GLU A 71 -3.12 4.10 -6.27
C GLU A 71 -3.87 3.49 -5.08
N ALA A 72 -3.19 3.26 -3.95
CA ALA A 72 -3.79 2.74 -2.72
C ALA A 72 -4.94 3.60 -2.17
N LEU A 73 -5.00 4.90 -2.52
CA LEU A 73 -6.12 5.80 -2.17
C LEU A 73 -7.48 5.33 -2.72
N TRP A 74 -7.48 4.55 -3.79
CA TRP A 74 -8.68 4.01 -4.42
C TRP A 74 -8.94 2.55 -4.11
N ASP A 75 -8.14 1.94 -3.23
CA ASP A 75 -8.33 0.54 -2.87
C ASP A 75 -9.63 0.31 -2.09
N CYS A 76 -10.14 -0.92 -2.16
CA CYS A 76 -11.34 -1.32 -1.42
C CYS A 76 -11.06 -1.48 0.07
N GLU A 77 -9.84 -1.87 0.46
CA GLU A 77 -9.49 -2.10 1.85
C GLU A 77 -9.14 -0.81 2.60
N GLU A 78 -9.69 -0.68 3.80
CA GLU A 78 -9.44 0.45 4.70
C GLU A 78 -7.95 0.63 4.97
N THR A 79 -7.24 -0.44 5.35
CA THR A 79 -5.81 -0.40 5.66
C THR A 79 -4.97 0.10 4.49
N THR A 80 -5.24 -0.38 3.28
CA THR A 80 -4.56 0.05 2.06
C THR A 80 -4.78 1.56 1.82
N ARG A 81 -6.03 2.03 1.95
CA ARG A 81 -6.34 3.47 1.84
C ARG A 81 -5.62 4.31 2.89
N LEU A 82 -5.53 3.85 4.14
CA LEU A 82 -4.80 4.55 5.21
C LEU A 82 -3.30 4.66 4.91
N MET A 83 -2.69 3.61 4.37
CA MET A 83 -1.29 3.65 3.91
C MET A 83 -1.10 4.68 2.79
N GLY A 84 -2.04 4.72 1.84
CA GLY A 84 -2.07 5.72 0.77
C GLY A 84 -2.13 7.15 1.31
N ILE A 85 -3.07 7.44 2.21
CA ILE A 85 -3.21 8.79 2.83
C ILE A 85 -1.90 9.20 3.53
N THR A 86 -1.29 8.28 4.26
CA THR A 86 -0.10 8.56 5.06
C THR A 86 1.12 8.82 4.17
N SER A 87 1.31 8.00 3.12
CA SER A 87 2.62 7.90 2.44
C SER A 87 2.61 8.40 0.99
N ALA A 88 1.45 8.69 0.41
CA ALA A 88 1.40 9.19 -0.97
C ALA A 88 2.04 10.58 -1.08
N PRO A 89 2.67 10.88 -2.23
CA PRO A 89 3.39 12.14 -2.44
C PRO A 89 2.44 13.34 -2.36
N THR A 90 2.95 14.49 -1.91
CA THR A 90 2.17 15.73 -1.82
C THR A 90 2.06 16.41 -3.19
N SER A 91 1.32 15.77 -4.09
CA SER A 91 0.93 16.35 -5.38
C SER A 91 -0.51 16.87 -5.33
N PRO A 92 -0.88 17.85 -6.18
CA PRO A 92 -2.27 18.30 -6.28
C PRO A 92 -3.26 17.16 -6.58
N GLU A 93 -2.85 16.20 -7.42
CA GLU A 93 -3.65 15.01 -7.73
C GLU A 93 -3.91 14.17 -6.48
N THR A 94 -2.85 13.81 -5.76
CA THR A 94 -2.96 12.99 -4.54
C THR A 94 -3.80 13.69 -3.46
N LEU A 95 -3.59 14.98 -3.24
CA LEU A 95 -4.40 15.75 -2.28
C LEU A 95 -5.86 15.82 -2.71
N GLY A 96 -6.14 15.93 -4.02
CA GLY A 96 -7.49 15.85 -4.57
C GLY A 96 -8.15 14.49 -4.26
N ARG A 97 -7.44 13.37 -4.49
CA ARG A 97 -7.93 12.02 -4.15
C ARG A 97 -8.21 11.88 -2.65
N ILE A 98 -7.33 12.41 -1.79
CA ILE A 98 -7.53 12.41 -0.32
C ILE A 98 -8.76 13.24 0.08
N ALA A 99 -9.00 14.39 -0.55
CA ALA A 99 -10.19 15.20 -0.31
C ALA A 99 -11.47 14.46 -0.69
N VAL A 100 -11.48 13.72 -1.80
CA VAL A 100 -12.63 12.87 -2.16
C VAL A 100 -12.92 11.85 -1.06
N ARG A 101 -11.90 11.16 -0.52
CA ARG A 101 -12.09 10.21 0.59
C ARG A 101 -12.61 10.87 1.87
N ARG A 102 -12.14 12.07 2.20
CA ARG A 102 -12.64 12.85 3.35
C ARG A 102 -14.16 13.09 3.27
N ASP A 103 -14.65 13.39 2.07
CA ASP A 103 -16.02 13.83 1.83
C ASP A 103 -16.96 12.69 1.42
N ASP A 104 -16.43 11.51 1.11
CA ASP A 104 -17.19 10.33 0.70
C ASP A 104 -18.11 9.84 1.84
N PRO A 105 -19.45 9.89 1.69
CA PRO A 105 -20.37 9.50 2.77
C PRO A 105 -20.24 8.04 3.18
N MET A 106 -19.82 7.15 2.26
CA MET A 106 -19.66 5.71 2.51
C MET A 106 -18.30 5.35 3.11
N GLU A 107 -17.37 6.30 3.18
CA GLU A 107 -16.06 6.07 3.76
C GLU A 107 -16.11 5.94 5.30
N THR A 108 -15.19 5.12 5.81
CA THR A 108 -15.01 4.84 7.23
C THR A 108 -14.57 6.08 8.01
N THR A 109 -14.90 6.14 9.30
CA THR A 109 -14.52 7.25 10.16
C THR A 109 -12.99 7.38 10.28
N ALA A 110 -12.27 6.27 10.32
CA ALA A 110 -10.81 6.27 10.42
C ALA A 110 -10.15 6.89 9.18
N VAL A 111 -10.56 6.48 7.97
CA VAL A 111 -10.03 7.03 6.71
C VAL A 111 -10.39 8.51 6.58
N LYS A 112 -11.62 8.90 6.92
CA LYS A 112 -12.03 10.32 6.93
C LYS A 112 -11.18 11.14 7.89
N ALA A 113 -10.92 10.66 9.09
CA ALA A 113 -10.11 11.36 10.09
C ALA A 113 -8.66 11.51 9.61
N ALA A 114 -8.06 10.44 9.09
CA ALA A 114 -6.71 10.46 8.51
C ALA A 114 -6.63 11.44 7.33
N ALA A 115 -7.62 11.44 6.43
CA ALA A 115 -7.69 12.37 5.31
C ALA A 115 -7.78 13.83 5.77
N ARG A 116 -8.59 14.14 6.79
CA ARG A 116 -8.66 15.50 7.38
C ARG A 116 -7.30 15.94 7.92
N ALA A 117 -6.65 15.08 8.72
CA ALA A 117 -5.35 15.39 9.29
C ALA A 117 -4.31 15.65 8.19
N ARG A 118 -4.26 14.78 7.17
CA ARG A 118 -3.33 14.89 6.04
C ARG A 118 -3.54 16.14 5.19
N LEU A 119 -4.78 16.60 5.04
CA LEU A 119 -5.10 17.83 4.31
C LEU A 119 -4.81 19.11 5.11
N ALA A 120 -4.87 19.03 6.45
CA ALA A 120 -4.49 20.12 7.33
C ALA A 120 -2.96 20.30 7.39
N ASP A 121 -2.20 19.20 7.29
CA ASP A 121 -0.75 19.21 7.12
C ASP A 121 -0.31 18.40 5.88
N PRO A 122 -0.33 19.03 4.69
CA PRO A 122 0.09 18.40 3.45
C PRO A 122 1.57 18.02 3.40
N ALA A 123 2.43 18.49 4.31
CA ALA A 123 3.84 18.10 4.30
C ALA A 123 4.15 16.94 5.25
N GLY A 124 3.21 16.57 6.13
CA GLY A 124 3.48 15.61 7.21
C GLY A 124 4.62 16.09 8.12
N ARG A 125 4.77 17.41 8.29
CA ARG A 125 5.64 17.95 9.34
C ARG A 125 4.86 17.87 10.63
N LEU A 126 4.95 16.71 11.29
CA LEU A 126 4.78 16.70 12.73
C LEU A 126 5.69 17.80 13.33
N PRO A 127 5.20 18.61 14.27
CA PRO A 127 6.06 19.51 15.04
C PRO A 127 7.17 18.74 15.76
#